data_AF-A0A523SLG2-F1
#
_entry.id   AF-A0A523SLG2-F1
#
_cell.length_a   1.000
_cell.length_b   1.000
_cell.length_c   1.000
_cell.angle_alpha   90.00
_cell.angle_beta   90.00
_cell.angle_gamma   90.00
#
_symmetry.space_group_name_H-M   'P 1'
#
loop_
_entity.id
_entity.type
_entity.pdbx_description
1 polymer ?
#
loop_
_entity_poly.entity_id
_entity_poly.type
_entity_poly.pdbx_seq_one_letter_code
_entity_poly.pdbx_strand_id
1 'polypeptide(L)'
;MRKHTILTALALTFSLIIGIQLVITQVRANGIIADVDIKPNSLLLKEGGHGKWITAHIWFSEEDYDVNNIDISSVTLEVMGGHVPVSRYNIEGNILMVKFDRGMVIGFLWSMIQHMSPRVKSEVTFKVTGNLNGGNPFEGSDKIRVFFTQEEMIFP
;
A
#
# COMPACT_ATOMS: atom_id res chain seq x y z
N MET A 1 25.35 52.83 6.88
CA MET A 1 23.98 52.48 6.45
C MET A 1 23.85 51.11 5.75
N ARG A 2 24.77 50.68 4.86
CA ARG A 2 24.63 49.40 4.11
C ARG A 2 24.63 48.10 4.95
N LYS A 3 25.33 48.06 6.10
CA LYS A 3 25.48 46.83 6.91
C LYS A 3 24.17 46.40 7.61
N HIS A 4 23.32 47.36 7.99
CA HIS A 4 22.05 47.06 8.68
C HIS A 4 20.98 46.53 7.72
N THR A 5 21.00 46.96 6.45
CA THR A 5 20.08 46.48 5.41
C THR A 5 20.37 45.03 5.02
N ILE A 6 21.64 44.62 4.99
CA ILE A 6 22.03 43.24 4.67
C ILE A 6 21.63 42.30 5.81
N LEU A 7 21.82 42.72 7.06
CA LEU A 7 21.51 41.90 8.24
C LEU A 7 19.99 41.66 8.40
N THR A 8 19.17 42.67 8.12
CA THR A 8 17.70 42.57 8.17
C THR A 8 17.14 41.69 7.05
N ALA A 9 17.71 41.78 5.84
CA ALA A 9 17.32 40.90 4.73
C ALA A 9 17.65 39.42 5.01
N LEU A 10 18.79 39.13 5.64
CA LEU A 10 19.20 37.77 6.04
C LEU A 10 18.31 37.18 7.15
N ALA A 11 17.89 38.00 8.11
CA ALA A 11 16.99 37.54 9.17
C ALA A 11 15.60 37.16 8.65
N LEU A 12 15.07 37.91 7.68
CA LEU A 12 13.78 37.66 7.05
C LEU A 12 13.79 36.37 6.20
N THR A 13 14.84 36.13 5.43
CA THR A 13 14.94 34.91 4.62
C THR A 13 15.11 33.66 5.49
N PHE A 14 15.87 33.75 6.59
CA PHE A 14 16.02 32.65 7.53
C PHE A 14 14.70 32.32 8.24
N SER A 15 13.94 33.34 8.63
CA SER A 15 12.59 33.20 9.21
C SER A 15 11.61 32.55 8.22
N LEU A 16 11.68 32.92 6.93
CA LEU A 16 10.84 32.33 5.89
C LEU A 16 11.19 30.86 5.66
N ILE A 17 12.48 30.52 5.61
CA ILE A 17 12.97 29.14 5.41
C ILE A 17 12.60 28.25 6.61
N ILE A 18 12.73 28.74 7.84
CA ILE A 18 12.31 28.01 9.05
C ILE A 18 10.79 27.83 9.08
N GLY A 19 10.02 28.87 8.74
CA GLY A 19 8.56 28.80 8.67
C GLY A 19 8.09 27.78 7.63
N ILE A 20 8.73 27.74 6.46
CA ILE A 20 8.42 26.75 5.42
C ILE A 20 8.80 25.33 5.86
N GLN A 21 9.95 25.13 6.52
CA GLN A 21 10.33 23.83 7.08
C GLN A 21 9.34 23.33 8.15
N LEU A 22 8.83 24.21 9.02
CA LEU A 22 7.84 23.87 10.05
C LEU A 22 6.45 23.53 9.49
N VAL A 23 6.07 24.09 8.33
CA VAL A 23 4.83 23.72 7.64
C VAL A 23 4.95 22.36 6.94
N ILE A 24 6.16 21.95 6.53
CA ILE A 24 6.42 20.69 5.82
C ILE A 24 6.64 19.52 6.78
N THR A 25 6.91 19.75 8.06
CA THR A 25 6.82 18.69 9.08
C THR A 25 5.35 18.37 9.35
N GLN A 26 4.67 17.76 8.37
CA GLN A 26 3.60 16.83 8.73
C GLN A 26 4.22 15.89 9.73
N VAL A 27 3.67 15.90 10.95
CA VAL A 27 3.90 14.88 11.96
C VAL A 27 3.83 13.56 11.20
N ARG A 28 4.98 12.90 11.01
CA ARG A 28 5.01 11.48 10.69
C ARG A 28 4.35 10.86 11.91
N ALA A 29 3.02 10.80 11.91
CA ALA A 29 2.29 9.95 12.81
C ALA A 29 2.91 8.57 12.56
N ASN A 30 3.49 7.98 13.60
CA ASN A 30 4.02 6.63 13.50
C ASN A 30 2.86 5.78 12.99
N GLY A 31 2.95 5.33 11.73
CA GLY A 31 1.90 4.54 11.12
C GLY A 31 1.68 3.29 11.95
N ILE A 32 0.42 2.95 12.19
CA ILE A 32 0.05 1.78 12.97
C ILE A 32 0.43 0.55 12.15
N ILE A 33 1.17 -0.37 12.75
CA ILE A 33 1.56 -1.60 12.06
C ILE A 33 0.46 -2.63 12.25
N ALA A 34 -0.15 -3.04 11.13
CA ALA A 34 -1.08 -4.15 11.09
C ALA A 34 -0.36 -5.43 10.66
N ASP A 35 -0.75 -6.53 11.27
CA ASP A 35 -0.41 -7.84 10.77
C ASP A 35 -1.34 -8.18 9.60
N VAL A 36 -0.76 -8.66 8.51
CA VAL A 36 -1.47 -8.92 7.26
C VAL A 36 -1.08 -10.27 6.69
N ASP A 37 -2.07 -11.10 6.39
CA ASP A 37 -1.91 -12.39 5.69
C ASP A 37 -2.75 -12.42 4.41
N ILE A 38 -2.09 -12.50 3.26
CA ILE A 38 -2.72 -12.38 1.94
C ILE A 38 -2.87 -13.75 1.30
N LYS A 39 -4.11 -14.07 0.95
CA LYS A 39 -4.50 -15.31 0.27
C LYS A 39 -4.96 -15.04 -1.17
N PRO A 40 -4.56 -15.91 -2.12
CA PRO A 40 -3.69 -17.09 -1.95
C PRO A 40 -2.20 -16.72 -1.84
N ASN A 41 -1.41 -17.54 -1.13
CA ASN A 41 0.06 -17.41 -1.02
C ASN A 41 0.80 -17.56 -2.37
N SER A 42 0.09 -18.02 -3.39
CA SER A 42 0.62 -18.30 -4.71
C SER A 42 -0.38 -17.88 -5.78
N LEU A 43 0.08 -17.05 -6.70
CA LEU A 43 -0.73 -16.43 -7.74
C LEU A 43 -0.22 -16.82 -9.12
N LEU A 44 -1.01 -17.61 -9.84
CA LEU A 44 -0.79 -17.87 -11.27
C LEU A 44 -1.42 -16.75 -12.09
N LEU A 45 -0.61 -16.08 -12.90
CA LEU A 45 -0.98 -14.97 -13.78
C LEU A 45 -1.50 -15.48 -15.13
N LYS A 46 -2.56 -16.28 -15.09
CA LYS A 46 -3.30 -16.65 -16.30
C LYS A 46 -4.67 -15.98 -16.29
N GLU A 47 -5.17 -15.62 -17.46
CA GLU A 47 -6.60 -15.31 -17.61
C GLU A 47 -7.43 -16.52 -17.15
N GLY A 48 -8.51 -16.28 -16.39
CA GLY A 48 -9.34 -17.36 -15.86
C GLY A 48 -8.67 -18.23 -14.77
N GLY A 49 -7.60 -17.75 -14.13
CA GLY A 49 -7.02 -18.38 -12.93
C GLY A 49 -8.05 -18.66 -11.83
N HIS A 50 -7.78 -19.66 -10.97
CA HIS A 50 -8.72 -20.06 -9.92
C HIS A 50 -8.89 -18.95 -8.87
N GLY A 51 -10.15 -18.59 -8.59
CA GLY A 51 -10.54 -17.66 -7.53
C GLY A 51 -10.76 -16.23 -8.03
N LYS A 52 -11.84 -15.61 -7.55
CA LYS A 52 -12.26 -14.24 -7.94
C LYS A 52 -11.50 -13.14 -7.19
N TRP A 53 -10.98 -13.44 -6.01
CA TRP A 53 -10.51 -12.45 -5.06
C TRP A 53 -9.08 -12.72 -4.61
N ILE A 54 -8.34 -11.64 -4.36
CA ILE A 54 -7.21 -11.65 -3.43
C ILE A 54 -7.75 -11.20 -2.09
N THR A 55 -7.55 -11.98 -1.04
CA THR A 55 -8.09 -11.69 0.30
C THR A 55 -6.96 -11.35 1.25
N ALA A 56 -7.01 -10.19 1.89
CA ALA A 56 -6.12 -9.87 3.00
C ALA A 56 -6.87 -10.05 4.32
N HIS A 57 -6.27 -10.81 5.24
CA HIS A 57 -6.68 -10.89 6.64
C HIS A 57 -5.83 -9.88 7.40
N ILE A 58 -6.47 -8.96 8.10
CA ILE A 58 -5.84 -7.83 8.78
C ILE A 58 -6.22 -7.91 10.25
N TRP A 59 -5.23 -7.82 11.14
CA TRP A 59 -5.45 -7.69 12.57
C TRP A 59 -4.36 -6.80 13.19
N PHE A 60 -4.61 -6.34 14.40
CA PHE A 60 -3.62 -5.60 15.19
C PHE A 60 -3.16 -6.49 16.34
N SER A 61 -1.85 -6.54 16.56
CA SER A 61 -1.27 -7.24 17.72
C SER A 61 -1.35 -6.42 19.01
N GLU A 62 -1.48 -5.10 18.90
CA GLU A 62 -1.62 -4.20 20.05
C GLU A 62 -3.10 -4.09 20.46
N GLU A 63 -3.37 -4.18 21.77
CA GLU A 63 -4.74 -4.19 22.33
C GLU A 63 -5.49 -2.85 22.14
N ASP A 64 -4.76 -1.77 21.85
CA ASP A 64 -5.32 -0.41 21.72
C ASP A 64 -5.98 -0.15 20.34
N TYR A 65 -5.87 -1.09 19.39
CA TYR A 65 -6.44 -0.95 18.06
C TYR A 65 -7.47 -2.04 17.74
N ASP A 66 -8.64 -1.60 17.28
CA ASP A 66 -9.74 -2.47 16.88
C ASP A 66 -9.94 -2.39 15.35
N VAL A 67 -10.01 -3.54 14.70
CA VAL A 67 -10.32 -3.64 13.27
C VAL A 67 -11.70 -3.09 12.91
N ASN A 68 -12.64 -3.05 13.86
CA ASN A 68 -13.94 -2.40 13.69
C ASN A 68 -13.82 -0.89 13.53
N ASN A 69 -12.69 -0.31 13.96
CA ASN A 69 -12.43 1.11 13.81
C ASN A 69 -11.69 1.45 12.50
N ILE A 70 -11.48 0.51 11.59
CA ILE A 70 -10.88 0.79 10.28
C ILE A 70 -11.92 1.47 9.37
N ASP A 71 -11.54 2.58 8.74
CA ASP A 71 -12.30 3.17 7.63
C ASP A 71 -12.06 2.32 6.37
N ILE A 72 -12.98 1.41 6.10
CA ILE A 72 -12.91 0.47 4.97
C ILE A 72 -12.74 1.17 3.63
N SER A 73 -13.29 2.39 3.46
CA SER A 73 -13.20 3.11 2.19
C SER A 73 -11.79 3.62 1.90
N SER A 74 -10.97 3.77 2.94
CA SER A 74 -9.56 4.17 2.84
C SER A 74 -8.61 3.00 2.59
N VAL A 75 -9.09 1.75 2.75
CA VAL A 75 -8.24 0.56 2.62
C VAL A 75 -7.90 0.32 1.16
N THR A 76 -6.60 0.19 0.86
CA THR A 76 -6.10 -0.11 -0.48
C THR A 76 -5.02 -1.17 -0.44
N LEU A 77 -4.96 -1.97 -1.50
CA LEU A 77 -3.84 -2.86 -1.77
C LEU A 77 -2.88 -2.19 -2.74
N GLU A 78 -1.67 -1.96 -2.29
CA GLU A 78 -0.53 -1.48 -3.06
C GLU A 78 0.26 -2.66 -3.62
N VAL A 79 0.38 -2.71 -4.93
CA VAL A 79 1.17 -3.71 -5.65
C VAL A 79 1.81 -3.05 -6.85
N MET A 80 3.14 -3.07 -6.90
CA MET A 80 3.92 -2.52 -8.02
C MET A 80 3.59 -1.07 -8.37
N GLY A 81 3.29 -0.24 -7.36
CA GLY A 81 2.87 1.15 -7.53
C GLY A 81 1.44 1.34 -8.01
N GLY A 82 0.73 0.25 -8.29
CA GLY A 82 -0.72 0.25 -8.50
C GLY A 82 -1.46 0.20 -7.16
N HIS A 83 -2.65 0.79 -7.14
CA HIS A 83 -3.56 0.78 -6.00
C HIS A 83 -4.85 0.06 -6.38
N VAL A 84 -5.24 -0.95 -5.61
CA VAL A 84 -6.49 -1.69 -5.80
C VAL A 84 -7.42 -1.41 -4.62
N PRO A 85 -8.59 -0.80 -4.84
CA PRO A 85 -9.54 -0.52 -3.76
C PRO A 85 -10.24 -1.81 -3.29
N VAL A 86 -10.75 -1.77 -2.06
CA VAL A 86 -11.56 -2.87 -1.51
C VAL A 86 -12.83 -3.07 -2.34
N SER A 87 -13.10 -4.31 -2.74
CA SER A 87 -14.32 -4.70 -3.45
C SER A 87 -15.39 -5.28 -2.53
N ARG A 88 -14.96 -5.95 -1.46
CA ARG A 88 -15.84 -6.52 -0.42
C ARG A 88 -15.06 -6.69 0.87
N TYR A 89 -15.73 -6.63 2.00
CA TYR A 89 -15.14 -6.96 3.29
C TYR A 89 -16.08 -7.79 4.17
N ASN A 90 -15.51 -8.41 5.20
CA ASN A 90 -16.21 -9.04 6.32
C ASN A 90 -15.34 -8.92 7.57
N ILE A 91 -15.94 -8.90 8.76
CA ILE A 91 -15.21 -8.93 10.03
C ILE A 91 -15.61 -10.24 10.75
N GLU A 92 -14.62 -11.02 11.16
CA GLU A 92 -14.81 -12.23 11.97
C GLU A 92 -13.94 -12.13 13.22
N GLY A 93 -14.58 -11.88 14.37
CA GLY A 93 -13.86 -11.62 15.62
C GLY A 93 -13.04 -10.32 15.53
N ASN A 94 -11.73 -10.43 15.76
CA ASN A 94 -10.77 -9.33 15.65
C ASN A 94 -10.01 -9.31 14.31
N ILE A 95 -10.50 -10.03 13.30
CA ILE A 95 -9.87 -10.11 11.98
C ILE A 95 -10.77 -9.43 10.95
N LEU A 96 -10.23 -8.43 10.27
CA LEU A 96 -10.84 -7.83 9.09
C LEU A 96 -10.38 -8.61 7.85
N MET A 97 -11.33 -9.16 7.10
CA MET A 97 -11.09 -9.74 5.79
C MET A 97 -11.53 -8.77 4.71
N VAL A 98 -10.58 -8.29 3.91
CA VAL A 98 -10.85 -7.45 2.73
C VAL A 98 -10.52 -8.22 1.46
N LYS A 99 -11.36 -8.05 0.44
CA LYS A 99 -11.26 -8.71 -0.86
C LYS A 99 -11.00 -7.67 -1.94
N PHE A 100 -9.95 -7.90 -2.72
CA PHE A 100 -9.54 -7.10 -3.85
C PHE A 100 -9.80 -7.86 -5.15
N ASP A 101 -10.19 -7.13 -6.20
CA ASP A 101 -10.41 -7.72 -7.51
C ASP A 101 -9.11 -8.32 -8.06
N ARG A 102 -9.14 -9.63 -8.33
CA ARG A 102 -7.96 -10.34 -8.82
C ARG A 102 -7.54 -9.86 -10.21
N GLY A 103 -8.48 -9.50 -11.08
CA GLY A 103 -8.20 -9.04 -12.43
C GLY A 103 -7.38 -7.75 -12.42
N MET A 104 -7.77 -6.78 -11.58
CA MET A 104 -7.01 -5.55 -11.38
C MET A 104 -5.59 -5.82 -10.87
N VAL A 105 -5.45 -6.69 -9.86
CA VAL A 105 -4.13 -7.07 -9.33
C VAL A 105 -3.25 -7.72 -10.41
N ILE A 106 -3.82 -8.65 -11.18
CA ILE A 106 -3.11 -9.29 -12.31
C ILE A 106 -2.70 -8.25 -13.35
N GLY A 107 -3.57 -7.28 -13.65
CA GLY A 107 -3.25 -6.17 -14.56
C GLY A 107 -2.02 -5.39 -14.15
N PHE A 108 -1.91 -5.03 -12.86
CA PHE A 108 -0.71 -4.36 -12.32
C PHE A 108 0.54 -5.25 -12.29
N LEU A 109 0.39 -6.57 -12.15
CA LEU A 109 1.52 -7.49 -12.21
C LEU A 109 2.01 -7.71 -13.64
N TRP A 110 1.11 -7.73 -14.63
CA TRP A 110 1.48 -7.85 -16.04
C TRP A 110 2.31 -6.67 -16.55
N SER A 111 2.05 -5.45 -16.08
CA SER A 111 2.86 -4.27 -16.47
C SER A 111 4.32 -4.38 -16.03
N MET A 112 4.64 -5.21 -15.04
CA MET A 112 6.02 -5.47 -14.60
C MET A 112 6.72 -6.54 -15.46
N ILE A 113 5.99 -7.56 -15.94
CA ILE A 113 6.59 -8.71 -16.64
C ILE A 113 7.19 -8.32 -17.99
N GLN A 114 6.69 -7.25 -18.64
CA GLN A 114 7.29 -6.70 -19.86
C GLN A 114 8.77 -6.30 -19.67
N HIS A 115 9.23 -6.14 -18.43
CA HIS A 115 10.62 -5.80 -18.08
C HIS A 115 11.37 -6.93 -17.33
N MET A 116 10.77 -8.12 -17.15
CA MET A 116 11.39 -9.23 -16.42
C MET A 116 11.78 -10.39 -17.34
N SER A 117 12.89 -11.06 -17.00
CA SER A 117 13.34 -12.26 -17.73
C SER A 117 12.32 -13.41 -17.61
N PRO A 118 12.15 -14.22 -18.67
CA PRO A 118 10.97 -15.08 -18.92
C PRO A 118 10.78 -16.32 -18.01
N ARG A 119 11.47 -16.43 -16.86
CA ARG A 119 11.48 -17.66 -16.04
C ARG A 119 11.46 -17.44 -14.52
N VAL A 120 10.90 -16.35 -14.02
CA VAL A 120 11.04 -16.03 -12.59
C VAL A 120 9.75 -16.32 -11.84
N LYS A 121 9.77 -17.39 -11.03
CA LYS A 121 9.00 -17.43 -9.79
C LYS A 121 9.46 -16.22 -8.97
N SER A 122 8.65 -15.19 -8.89
CA SER A 122 9.01 -13.96 -8.19
C SER A 122 8.20 -13.88 -6.90
N GLU A 123 8.87 -13.53 -5.79
CA GLU A 123 8.16 -13.09 -4.60
C GLU A 123 7.86 -11.61 -4.74
N VAL A 124 6.58 -11.28 -4.75
CA VAL A 124 6.08 -9.92 -4.85
C VAL A 124 5.56 -9.50 -3.48
N THR A 125 6.02 -8.35 -3.00
CA THR A 125 5.48 -7.76 -1.78
C THR A 125 4.18 -7.04 -2.10
N PHE A 126 3.13 -7.42 -1.39
CA PHE A 126 1.82 -6.80 -1.41
C PHE A 126 1.69 -6.01 -0.12
N LYS A 127 1.35 -4.72 -0.21
CA LYS A 127 1.23 -3.85 0.95
C LYS A 127 -0.23 -3.40 1.07
N VAL A 128 -0.82 -3.55 2.24
CA VAL A 128 -2.14 -3.03 2.55
C VAL A 128 -1.96 -1.76 3.36
N THR A 129 -2.64 -0.69 2.94
CA THR A 129 -2.66 0.61 3.63
C THR A 129 -4.10 1.02 3.89
N GLY A 130 -4.30 1.89 4.87
CA GLY A 130 -5.60 2.50 5.15
C GLY A 130 -5.53 3.41 6.37
N ASN A 131 -6.69 3.85 6.84
CA ASN A 131 -6.85 4.69 8.03
C ASN A 131 -7.86 4.07 9.00
N LEU A 132 -7.66 4.34 10.29
CA LEU A 132 -8.72 4.20 11.30
C LEU A 132 -9.70 5.38 11.19
N ASN A 133 -10.93 5.21 11.67
CA ASN A 133 -11.86 6.32 11.87
C ASN A 133 -11.22 7.28 12.88
N GLY A 134 -10.94 8.50 12.44
CA GLY A 134 -10.09 9.46 13.16
C GLY A 134 -8.83 9.86 12.39
N GLY A 135 -8.51 9.15 11.29
CA GLY A 135 -7.48 9.53 10.33
C GLY A 135 -6.08 9.00 10.64
N ASN A 136 -5.92 8.16 11.65
CA ASN A 136 -4.63 7.52 11.94
C ASN A 136 -4.32 6.47 10.87
N PRO A 137 -3.19 6.58 10.15
CA PRO A 137 -2.86 5.63 9.09
C PRO A 137 -2.36 4.31 9.68
N PHE A 138 -2.63 3.22 8.98
CA PHE A 138 -2.04 1.91 9.24
C PHE A 138 -1.46 1.30 7.96
N GLU A 139 -0.49 0.41 8.13
CA GLU A 139 0.06 -0.40 7.05
C GLU A 139 0.46 -1.80 7.51
N GLY A 140 0.41 -2.75 6.58
CA GLY A 140 0.95 -4.09 6.76
C GLY A 140 1.28 -4.70 5.40
N SER A 141 2.07 -5.76 5.37
CA SER A 141 2.52 -6.35 4.10
C SER A 141 2.74 -7.84 4.18
N ASP A 142 2.52 -8.52 3.06
CA ASP A 142 2.78 -9.94 2.89
C ASP A 142 3.49 -10.21 1.55
N LYS A 143 4.13 -11.36 1.41
CA LYS A 143 4.84 -11.78 0.19
C LYS A 143 4.10 -12.92 -0.50
N ILE A 144 3.73 -12.68 -1.75
CA ILE A 144 3.04 -13.66 -2.59
C ILE A 144 3.98 -14.18 -3.66
N ARG A 145 3.97 -15.50 -3.87
CA ARG A 145 4.69 -16.13 -4.98
C ARG A 145 3.90 -16.00 -6.26
N VAL A 146 4.49 -15.37 -7.27
CA VAL A 146 3.85 -15.13 -8.56
C VAL A 146 4.45 -16.05 -9.62
N PHE A 147 3.58 -16.68 -10.40
CA PHE A 147 3.92 -17.63 -11.47
C PHE A 147 3.33 -17.17 -12.79
N PHE A 148 4.12 -17.23 -13.86
CA PHE A 148 3.69 -16.97 -15.23
C PHE A 148 4.44 -17.92 -16.18
N THR A 149 3.83 -18.26 -17.31
CA THR A 149 4.38 -19.22 -18.29
C THR A 149 4.59 -18.52 -19.64
N GLN A 150 5.71 -18.79 -20.32
CA GLN A 150 6.12 -18.05 -21.50
C GLN A 150 5.20 -18.23 -22.74
N GLU A 151 4.42 -19.32 -22.81
CA GLU A 151 3.45 -19.55 -23.90
C GLU A 151 2.35 -18.46 -23.95
N GLU A 152 2.04 -17.81 -22.83
CA GLU A 152 1.02 -16.76 -22.74
C GLU A 152 1.52 -15.37 -23.19
N MET A 153 2.82 -15.21 -23.48
CA MET A 153 3.40 -13.95 -23.99
C MET A 153 3.50 -13.90 -25.53
N ILE A 154 3.05 -14.93 -26.23
CA ILE A 154 3.25 -15.09 -27.69
C ILE A 154 2.02 -14.65 -28.52
N PHE A 155 0.87 -14.38 -27.90
CA PHE A 155 -0.32 -13.98 -28.66
C PHE A 155 -0.85 -12.60 -28.23
N PRO A 156 -0.75 -11.58 -29.11
CA PRO A 156 -1.48 -10.32 -28.98
C PRO A 156 -2.97 -10.45 -29.34
#